data_AF-A0AAU8FJK6-F1
#
_entry.id   AF-A0AAU8FJK6-F1
#
_cell.length_a   1.000
_cell.length_b   1.000
_cell.length_c   1.000
_cell.angle_alpha   90.00
_cell.angle_beta   90.00
_cell.angle_gamma   90.00
#
_symmetry.space_group_name_H-M   'P 1'
#
loop_
_entity.id
_entity.type
_entity.pdbx_description
1 polymer ?
#
loop_
_entity_poly.entity_id
_entity_poly.type
_entity_poly.pdbx_seq_one_letter_code
_entity_poly.pdbx_strand_id
1 'polypeptide(L)'
;MENDQLIAIDVFCSNYEVEYSFVESLQEHDLIETVAIGNTRFLQVPQLSRIERIIRLHHDLDINLEGIAAIQGLLNRIEQLDKEVTSLRNRLRFYEPGI
;
A
#
# COMPACT_ATOMS: atom_id res chain seq x y z
N MET A 1 -9.46 -8.77 -17.93
CA MET A 1 -10.41 -9.05 -16.84
C MET A 1 -9.57 -9.68 -15.76
N GLU A 2 -8.93 -8.85 -14.94
CA GLU A 2 -8.04 -9.34 -13.88
C GLU A 2 -8.87 -10.03 -12.82
N ASN A 3 -8.37 -11.15 -12.30
CA ASN A 3 -9.04 -11.94 -11.28
C ASN A 3 -9.32 -11.05 -10.06
N ASP A 4 -10.59 -10.69 -9.85
CA ASP A 4 -11.07 -10.11 -8.59
C ASP A 4 -11.00 -11.20 -7.50
N GLN A 5 -9.77 -11.51 -7.07
CA GLN A 5 -9.53 -12.31 -5.89
C GLN A 5 -9.85 -11.40 -4.70
N LEU A 6 -11.06 -11.58 -4.18
CA LEU A 6 -11.61 -10.84 -3.06
C LEU A 6 -11.56 -11.69 -1.79
N ILE A 7 -11.15 -11.09 -0.69
CA ILE A 7 -11.17 -11.71 0.64
C ILE A 7 -12.14 -10.92 1.51
N ALA A 8 -13.09 -11.60 2.15
CA ALA A 8 -13.99 -10.95 3.11
C ALA A 8 -13.19 -10.39 4.29
N ILE A 9 -13.50 -9.16 4.72
CA ILE A 9 -12.80 -8.52 5.85
C ILE A 9 -12.86 -9.40 7.10
N ASP A 10 -13.96 -10.12 7.34
CA ASP A 10 -14.11 -11.01 8.51
C ASP A 10 -13.07 -12.14 8.53
N VAL A 11 -12.78 -12.72 7.35
CA VAL A 11 -11.76 -13.77 7.19
C VAL A 11 -10.38 -13.17 7.41
N PHE A 12 -10.14 -11.98 6.87
CA PHE A 12 -8.88 -11.26 7.04
C PHE A 12 -8.62 -10.93 8.53
N CYS A 13 -9.60 -10.36 9.23
CA CYS A 13 -9.50 -10.02 10.66
C CYS A 13 -9.20 -11.26 11.50
N SER A 14 -9.85 -12.38 11.19
CA SER A 14 -9.64 -13.66 11.90
C SER A 14 -8.26 -14.26 11.65
N ASN A 15 -7.72 -14.13 10.43
CA ASN A 15 -6.44 -14.73 10.06
C ASN A 15 -5.22 -13.91 10.54
N TYR A 16 -5.35 -12.58 10.55
CA TYR A 16 -4.28 -11.67 10.98
C TYR A 16 -4.44 -11.20 12.43
N GLU A 17 -5.48 -11.67 13.12
CA GLU A 17 -5.77 -11.34 14.53
C GLU A 17 -5.86 -9.82 14.75
N VAL A 18 -6.46 -9.12 13.79
CA VAL A 18 -6.68 -7.66 13.81
C VAL A 18 -8.16 -7.34 13.98
N GLU A 19 -8.46 -6.21 14.61
CA GLU A 19 -9.83 -5.76 14.77
C GLU A 19 -10.41 -5.17 13.47
N TYR A 20 -11.74 -5.25 13.32
CA TYR A 20 -12.43 -4.59 12.21
C TYR A 20 -12.23 -3.07 12.22
N SER A 21 -12.18 -2.48 13.42
CA SER A 21 -11.87 -1.07 13.66
C SER A 21 -10.55 -0.65 13.01
N PHE A 22 -9.53 -1.49 13.09
CA PHE A 22 -8.23 -1.25 12.46
C PHE A 22 -8.35 -1.17 10.94
N VAL A 23 -9.12 -2.07 10.33
CA VAL A 23 -9.37 -2.06 8.87
C VAL A 23 -10.15 -0.81 8.46
N GLU A 24 -11.11 -0.35 9.27
CA GLU A 24 -11.80 0.92 9.03
C GLU A 24 -10.85 2.11 9.10
N SER A 25 -10.00 2.19 10.12
CA SER A 25 -9.00 3.26 10.22
C SER A 25 -8.04 3.25 9.04
N LEU A 26 -7.58 2.08 8.59
CA LEU A 26 -6.75 1.99 7.37
C LEU A 26 -7.45 2.56 6.14
N GLN A 27 -8.76 2.33 6.01
CA GLN A 27 -9.53 2.89 4.91
C GLN A 27 -9.69 4.41 5.04
N GLU A 28 -9.93 4.92 6.25
CA GLU A 28 -10.06 6.37 6.52
C GLU A 28 -8.77 7.14 6.23
N HIS A 29 -7.61 6.49 6.38
CA HIS A 29 -6.30 7.07 6.04
C HIS A 29 -5.87 6.84 4.58
N ASP A 30 -6.77 6.37 3.70
CA ASP A 30 -6.48 6.00 2.31
C ASP A 30 -5.34 4.96 2.16
N LEU A 31 -5.08 4.19 3.22
CA LEU A 31 -4.04 3.18 3.28
C LEU A 31 -4.48 1.84 2.69
N ILE A 32 -5.78 1.63 2.44
CA ILE A 32 -6.37 0.46 1.76
C ILE A 32 -7.63 0.87 0.98
N GLU A 33 -8.07 0.01 0.07
CA GLU A 33 -9.38 0.13 -0.56
C GLU A 33 -10.22 -1.12 -0.26
N THR A 34 -11.50 -0.93 0.01
CA THR A 34 -12.45 -2.04 0.19
C THR A 34 -13.55 -1.98 -0.86
N VAL A 35 -14.04 -3.16 -1.25
CA VAL A 35 -15.14 -3.31 -2.20
C VAL A 35 -16.35 -3.79 -1.41
N ALA A 36 -17.45 -3.03 -1.43
CA ALA A 36 -18.70 -3.46 -0.83
C ALA A 36 -19.54 -4.22 -1.86
N ILE A 37 -19.85 -5.49 -1.59
CA ILE A 37 -20.76 -6.31 -2.41
C ILE A 37 -21.92 -6.73 -1.50
N GLY A 38 -23.08 -6.11 -1.71
CA GLY A 38 -24.25 -6.29 -0.85
C GLY A 38 -23.99 -5.70 0.54
N ASN A 39 -24.02 -6.57 1.56
CA ASN A 39 -23.83 -6.17 2.97
C ASN A 39 -22.46 -6.58 3.53
N THR A 40 -21.56 -7.07 2.67
CA THR A 40 -20.23 -7.55 3.06
C THR A 40 -19.16 -6.72 2.36
N ARG A 41 -18.11 -6.37 3.11
CA ARG A 41 -16.93 -5.68 2.58
C ARG A 41 -15.81 -6.67 2.29
N PHE A 42 -15.10 -6.42 1.20
CA PHE A 42 -14.04 -7.27 0.69
C PHE A 42 -12.76 -6.47 0.46
N LEU A 43 -11.62 -7.14 0.64
CA LEU A 43 -10.29 -6.66 0.31
C LEU A 43 -9.81 -7.33 -0.97
N GLN A 44 -9.09 -6.59 -1.81
CA GLN A 44 -8.46 -7.15 -3.00
C GLN A 44 -7.13 -7.82 -2.62
N VAL A 45 -6.90 -9.05 -3.08
CA VAL A 45 -5.66 -9.80 -2.81
C VAL A 45 -4.37 -9.02 -3.14
N PRO A 46 -4.27 -8.25 -4.25
CA PRO A 46 -3.08 -7.45 -4.53
C PRO A 46 -2.69 -6.49 -3.39
N GLN A 47 -3.66 -6.01 -2.61
CA GLN A 47 -3.42 -5.10 -1.50
C GLN A 47 -2.96 -5.80 -0.22
N LEU A 48 -3.14 -7.12 -0.06
CA LEU A 48 -2.74 -7.84 1.15
C LEU A 48 -1.28 -7.64 1.52
N SER A 49 -0.39 -7.70 0.52
CA SER A 49 1.04 -7.47 0.74
C SER A 49 1.34 -6.10 1.36
N ARG A 50 0.57 -5.07 0.97
CA ARG A 50 0.64 -3.72 1.54
C ARG A 50 0.11 -3.72 2.97
N ILE A 51 -1.04 -4.35 3.22
CA ILE A 51 -1.67 -4.40 4.54
C ILE A 51 -0.79 -5.15 5.54
N GLU A 52 -0.22 -6.28 5.16
CA GLU A 52 0.72 -7.02 6.01
C GLU A 52 1.94 -6.18 6.41
N ARG A 53 2.47 -5.38 5.46
CA ARG A 53 3.58 -4.49 5.75
C ARG A 53 3.17 -3.41 6.76
N ILE A 54 1.98 -2.84 6.61
CA ILE A 54 1.42 -1.87 7.55
C ILE A 54 1.25 -2.50 8.93
N ILE A 55 0.69 -3.71 9.02
CA ILE A 55 0.54 -4.44 10.29
C ILE A 55 1.89 -4.64 10.96
N ARG A 56 2.92 -5.06 10.21
CA ARG A 56 4.29 -5.19 10.75
C ARG A 56 4.86 -3.85 11.23
N LEU A 57 4.68 -2.76 10.49
CA LEU A 57 5.14 -1.43 10.91
C LEU A 57 4.44 -0.95 12.20
N HIS A 58 3.14 -1.20 12.30
CA HIS A 58 2.35 -0.83 13.47
C HIS A 58 2.72 -1.70 14.69
N HIS A 59 2.81 -3.01 14.51
CA HIS A 59 3.01 -3.96 15.61
C HIS A 59 4.48 -4.06 16.06
N ASP A 60 5.43 -4.08 15.11
CA ASP A 60 6.84 -4.33 15.43
C ASP A 60 7.61 -3.03 15.73
N LEU A 61 7.19 -1.91 15.14
CA LEU A 61 7.87 -0.62 15.28
C LEU A 61 7.03 0.43 16.02
N ASP A 62 5.84 0.09 16.50
CA ASP A 62 4.92 0.97 17.25
C ASP A 62 4.63 2.29 16.52
N ILE A 63 4.51 2.21 15.18
CA ILE A 63 4.23 3.37 14.33
C ILE A 63 2.72 3.51 14.18
N ASN A 64 2.19 4.68 14.53
CA ASN A 64 0.78 5.00 14.33
C ASN A 64 0.39 5.12 12.84
N LEU A 65 -0.92 5.12 12.56
CA LEU A 65 -1.45 5.16 11.20
C LEU A 65 -1.06 6.43 10.44
N GLU A 66 -1.03 7.59 11.12
CA GLU A 66 -0.57 8.85 10.53
C GLU A 66 0.90 8.80 10.14
N GLY A 67 1.73 8.16 10.98
CA GLY A 67 3.14 7.92 10.70
C GLY A 67 3.32 7.00 9.50
N ILE A 68 2.53 5.93 9.41
CA ILE A 68 2.52 5.04 8.25
C ILE A 68 2.11 5.78 6.97
N ALA A 69 1.06 6.61 7.02
CA ALA A 69 0.63 7.43 5.90
C ALA A 69 1.71 8.42 5.44
N ALA A 70 2.38 9.07 6.40
CA ALA A 70 3.52 9.96 6.11
C ALA A 70 4.67 9.18 5.45
N ILE A 71 5.04 8.01 5.98
CA ILE A 71 6.07 7.13 5.39
C ILE A 71 5.71 6.74 3.96
N GLN A 72 4.45 6.33 3.73
CA GLN A 72 4.00 5.96 2.39
C GLN A 72 4.08 7.14 1.42
N GLY A 73 3.68 8.34 1.86
CA GLY A 73 3.82 9.57 1.08
C GLY A 73 5.28 9.90 0.72
N LEU A 74 6.19 9.74 1.69
CA LEU A 74 7.63 9.96 1.47
C LEU A 74 8.22 8.93 0.50
N LEU A 75 7.89 7.64 0.66
CA LEU A 75 8.34 6.58 -0.24
C LEU A 75 7.86 6.81 -1.68
N ASN A 76 6.59 7.20 -1.86
CA ASN A 76 6.05 7.55 -3.17
C ASN A 76 6.82 8.71 -3.80
N ARG A 77 7.18 9.73 -3.01
CA ARG A 77 7.96 10.85 -3.51
C ARG A 77 9.38 10.45 -3.91
N ILE A 78 10.04 9.58 -3.14
CA ILE A 78 11.35 9.02 -3.48
C ILE A 78 11.26 8.24 -4.79
N GLU A 79 10.25 7.38 -4.96
CA GLU A 79 10.07 6.59 -6.18
C GLU A 79 9.85 7.49 -7.42
N GLN A 80 9.09 8.57 -7.28
CA GLN A 80 8.90 9.55 -8.36
C GLN A 80 10.22 10.25 -8.73
N LEU A 81 11.01 10.65 -7.72
CA LEU A 81 12.32 11.25 -7.94
C LEU A 81 13.30 10.27 -8.61
N ASP A 82 13.31 9.00 -8.21
CA ASP A 82 14.15 7.97 -8.83
C ASP A 82 13.75 7.73 -10.29
N LYS A 83 12.45 7.74 -10.61
CA LYS A 83 11.95 7.67 -11.99
C LYS A 83 12.39 8.89 -12.80
N GLU A 84 12.33 10.09 -12.23
CA GLU A 84 12.78 11.32 -12.88
C GLU A 84 14.28 11.29 -13.15
N VAL A 85 15.09 10.93 -12.15
CA VAL A 85 16.56 10.77 -12.30
C VAL A 85 16.88 9.73 -13.37
N THR A 86 16.19 8.60 -13.39
CA THR A 86 16.38 7.55 -14.41
C THR A 86 16.03 8.06 -15.81
N SER A 87 14.91 8.79 -15.94
CA SER A 87 14.50 9.41 -17.20
C SER A 87 15.53 10.43 -17.69
N LEU A 88 16.04 11.29 -16.80
CA LEU A 88 17.07 12.27 -17.12
C LEU A 88 18.38 11.59 -17.54
N ARG A 89 18.83 10.56 -16.82
CA ARG A 89 20.02 9.76 -17.19
C ARG A 89 19.87 9.10 -18.55
N ASN A 90 18.70 8.53 -18.84
CA ASN A 90 18.42 7.91 -20.14
C ASN A 90 18.46 8.94 -21.29
N ARG A 91 17.94 10.16 -21.04
CA ARG A 91 18.04 11.26 -22.01
C ARG A 91 19.48 11.73 -22.18
N LEU A 92 20.24 11.86 -21.09
CA LEU A 92 21.64 12.28 -21.13
C LEU A 92 22.49 11.32 -21.96
N ARG A 93 22.22 10.00 -21.87
CA ARG A 93 22.90 8.96 -22.64
C ARG A 93 22.84 9.17 -24.16
N PHE A 94 21.81 9.86 -24.66
CA PHE A 94 21.72 10.23 -26.08
C PHE A 94 22.70 11.35 -26.46
N TYR A 95 22.97 12.29 -25.54
CA TYR A 95 23.83 13.44 -25.76
C TYR A 95 25.29 13.20 -25.34
N GLU A 96 25.54 12.24 -24.45
CA GLU A 96 26.87 11.81 -23.99
C GLU A 96 27.12 10.31 -24.27
N PRO A 97 27.15 9.89 -25.56
CA PRO A 97 27.46 8.50 -25.90
C PRO A 97 28.96 8.25 -25.73
N GLY A 98 29.42 7.99 -24.50
CA GLY A 98 30.85 7.68 -24.29
C GLY A 98 31.44 7.76 -22.88
N ILE A 99 30.62 7.94 -21.83
CA ILE A 99 31.04 7.68 -20.44
C ILE A 99 30.31 6.43 -19.95
#